data_AF-A0A1X3PBG1-F1
#
_entry.id   AF-A0A1X3PBG1-F1
#
_cell.length_a   1.000
_cell.length_b   1.000
_cell.length_c   1.000
_cell.angle_alpha   90.00
_cell.angle_beta   90.00
_cell.angle_gamma   90.00
#
_symmetry.space_group_name_H-M   'P 1'
#
loop_
_entity.id
_entity.type
_entity.pdbx_description
1 polymer ?
#
loop_
_entity_poly.entity_id
_entity_poly.type
_entity_poly.pdbx_seq_one_letter_code
_entity_poly.pdbx_strand_id
1 'polypeptide(L)'
;MTIYIDPPVWPAHGTVFAHLISDSSLEELHTFAARTGIRRQAFDEDHYDVPEHRHRDLIAAGATPVSGTELARILASCGLRVRSVERPTKVRARLLRAWERLLDTSDAAVLGEELLDRWAEPHRHYHSPAHLAAVLNAVGVLERAGELPAERRRPARLAAWFHDAVDAGAAGQDEEDSARLAEERLAGLLPAEEVTEVARLVRLTATHAPEPGDAAGAVLVDADLEVLGRAPAAYRRYTAQVRRDFDHVPEPLFREGRARVLATLLERPRLFHTPAGQQLWESAARANLTAELAELRSA
;
A
#
# COMPACT_ATOMS: atom_id res chain seq x y z
N MET A 1 -23.03 12.43 5.59
CA MET A 1 -21.61 12.59 5.87
C MET A 1 -21.52 13.20 7.24
N THR A 2 -20.86 12.52 8.15
CA THR A 2 -20.93 12.87 9.58
C THR A 2 -19.54 12.77 10.18
N ILE A 3 -19.17 13.81 10.92
CA ILE A 3 -17.97 13.81 11.75
C ILE A 3 -18.35 13.23 13.12
N TYR A 4 -17.62 12.22 13.58
CA TYR A 4 -17.84 11.57 14.88
C TYR A 4 -16.67 11.84 15.82
N ILE A 5 -16.98 11.96 17.11
CA ILE A 5 -15.99 12.14 18.18
C ILE A 5 -16.27 11.18 19.34
N ASP A 6 -15.24 10.52 19.88
CA ASP A 6 -15.35 9.71 21.10
C ASP A 6 -15.03 10.52 22.38
N PRO A 7 -15.36 10.02 23.59
CA PRO A 7 -14.98 10.68 24.82
C PRO A 7 -13.45 10.67 24.98
N PRO A 8 -12.87 11.75 25.54
CA PRO A 8 -11.43 11.84 25.70
C PRO A 8 -10.98 10.93 26.85
N VAL A 9 -10.43 9.76 26.52
CA VAL A 9 -10.02 8.73 27.49
C VAL A 9 -8.58 8.27 27.30
N TRP A 10 -7.90 8.70 26.24
CA TRP A 10 -6.56 8.23 25.88
C TRP A 10 -5.47 9.12 26.48
N PRO A 11 -4.70 8.66 27.48
CA PRO A 11 -3.74 9.50 28.18
C PRO A 11 -2.46 9.71 27.36
N ALA A 12 -2.11 10.97 27.09
CA ALA A 12 -0.83 11.36 26.47
C ALA A 12 -0.50 12.82 26.82
N HIS A 13 0.78 13.20 26.80
CA HIS A 13 1.22 14.60 26.95
C HIS A 13 0.60 15.39 28.13
N GLY A 14 0.28 14.72 29.23
CA GLY A 14 -0.33 15.35 30.42
C GLY A 14 -1.83 15.67 30.30
N THR A 15 -2.54 15.13 29.31
CA THR A 15 -4.00 15.25 29.14
C THR A 15 -4.60 13.93 28.62
N VAL A 16 -5.92 13.90 28.40
CA VAL A 16 -6.61 12.82 27.71
C VAL A 16 -7.08 13.29 26.33
N PHE A 17 -7.01 12.38 25.37
CA PHE A 17 -7.37 12.63 23.98
C PHE A 17 -8.61 11.84 23.59
N ALA A 18 -9.42 12.49 22.75
CA ALA A 18 -10.49 11.93 21.95
C ALA A 18 -10.00 11.74 20.51
N HIS A 19 -10.71 10.94 19.74
CA HIS A 19 -10.49 10.74 18.32
C HIS A 19 -11.65 11.32 17.52
N LEU A 20 -11.32 11.99 16.43
CA LEU A 20 -12.27 12.58 15.50
C LEU A 20 -12.16 11.91 14.13
N ILE A 21 -13.26 11.41 13.58
CA ILE A 21 -13.30 10.67 12.30
C ILE A 21 -14.39 11.19 11.37
N SER A 22 -14.28 10.86 10.08
CA SER A 22 -15.40 10.89 9.11
C SER A 22 -15.86 9.46 8.80
N ASP A 23 -17.14 9.29 8.47
CA ASP A 23 -17.68 8.03 7.94
C ASP A 23 -17.58 7.91 6.41
N SER A 24 -17.01 8.90 5.72
CA SER A 24 -17.10 8.95 4.26
C SER A 24 -15.82 9.40 3.54
N SER A 25 -15.11 10.40 4.08
CA SER A 25 -13.95 10.99 3.39
C SER A 25 -12.94 11.64 4.35
N LEU A 26 -11.64 11.44 4.08
CA LEU A 26 -10.58 12.17 4.79
C LEU A 26 -10.59 13.66 4.43
N GLU A 27 -10.98 14.03 3.21
CA GLU A 27 -11.07 15.44 2.79
C GLU A 27 -12.10 16.21 3.62
N GLU A 28 -13.25 15.59 3.89
CA GLU A 28 -14.27 16.16 4.78
C GLU A 28 -13.71 16.34 6.20
N LEU A 29 -13.05 15.31 6.73
CA LEU A 29 -12.43 15.35 8.04
C LEU A 29 -11.40 16.48 8.14
N HIS A 30 -10.59 16.67 7.10
CA HIS A 30 -9.61 17.75 7.02
C HIS A 30 -10.25 19.13 6.94
N THR A 31 -11.33 19.26 6.18
CA THR A 31 -12.08 20.51 6.05
C THR A 31 -12.70 20.90 7.39
N PHE A 32 -13.29 19.95 8.09
CA PHE A 32 -13.84 20.15 9.43
C PHE A 32 -12.75 20.54 10.44
N ALA A 33 -11.62 19.82 10.45
CA ALA A 33 -10.49 20.10 11.32
C ALA A 33 -9.92 21.51 11.08
N ALA A 34 -9.74 21.92 9.82
CA ALA A 34 -9.27 23.24 9.47
C ALA A 34 -10.23 24.35 9.92
N ARG A 35 -11.54 24.19 9.66
CA ARG A 35 -12.58 25.16 10.06
C ARG A 35 -12.66 25.37 11.57
N THR A 36 -12.40 24.31 12.34
CA THR A 36 -12.42 24.35 13.80
C THR A 36 -11.06 24.69 14.42
N GLY A 37 -10.01 24.89 13.62
CA GLY A 37 -8.66 25.22 14.12
C GLY A 37 -7.94 24.04 14.80
N ILE A 38 -8.23 22.81 14.39
CA ILE A 38 -7.39 21.65 14.72
C ILE A 38 -6.18 21.67 13.77
N ARG A 39 -4.99 21.57 14.34
CA ARG A 39 -3.74 21.58 13.58
C ARG A 39 -3.56 20.30 12.77
N ARG A 40 -3.02 20.40 11.56
CA ARG A 40 -2.79 19.25 10.66
C ARG A 40 -1.92 18.16 11.29
N GLN A 41 -0.98 18.53 12.16
CA GLN A 41 -0.08 17.62 12.85
C GLN A 41 -0.78 16.68 13.84
N ALA A 42 -2.02 16.99 14.23
CA ALA A 42 -2.83 16.11 15.08
C ALA A 42 -3.53 15.01 14.27
N PHE A 43 -3.35 14.97 12.95
CA PHE A 43 -3.89 13.92 12.11
C PHE A 43 -2.99 12.68 12.16
N ASP A 44 -3.56 11.54 12.51
CA ASP A 44 -2.91 10.23 12.56
C ASP A 44 -3.59 9.28 11.56
N GLU A 45 -3.31 9.51 10.28
CA GLU A 45 -3.67 8.71 9.08
C GLU A 45 -5.17 8.55 8.76
N ASP A 46 -6.02 8.31 9.74
CA ASP A 46 -7.46 8.05 9.57
C ASP A 46 -8.34 8.80 10.58
N HIS A 47 -7.74 9.50 11.54
CA HIS A 47 -8.43 10.28 12.56
C HIS A 47 -7.58 11.46 13.02
N TYR A 48 -8.18 12.41 13.75
CA TYR A 48 -7.44 13.41 14.51
C TYR A 48 -7.44 13.08 16.01
N ASP A 49 -6.29 13.24 16.65
CA ASP A 49 -6.16 13.27 18.10
C ASP A 49 -6.55 14.64 18.64
N VAL A 50 -7.61 14.67 19.45
CA VAL A 50 -8.21 15.90 19.98
C VAL A 50 -8.02 15.94 21.49
N PRO A 51 -7.33 16.94 22.05
CA PRO A 51 -7.18 17.05 23.50
C PRO A 51 -8.51 17.41 24.17
N GLU A 52 -8.71 16.95 25.41
CA GLU A 52 -9.95 17.09 26.18
C GLU A 52 -10.59 18.49 26.11
N HIS A 53 -9.79 19.54 26.26
CA HIS A 53 -10.27 20.92 26.28
C HIS A 53 -10.96 21.37 24.97
N ARG A 54 -10.73 20.67 23.85
CA ARG A 54 -11.36 20.95 22.55
C ARG A 54 -12.63 20.13 22.32
N HIS A 55 -12.87 19.07 23.09
CA HIS A 55 -13.94 18.11 22.83
C HIS A 55 -15.33 18.77 22.77
N ARG A 56 -15.65 19.63 23.74
CA ARG A 56 -16.94 20.34 23.78
C ARG A 56 -17.13 21.29 22.59
N ASP A 57 -16.07 21.99 22.18
CA ASP A 57 -16.11 22.95 21.07
C ASP A 57 -16.38 22.24 19.74
N LEU A 58 -15.81 21.05 19.55
CA LEU A 58 -16.04 20.27 18.32
C LEU A 58 -17.46 19.72 18.25
N ILE A 59 -18.04 19.31 19.37
CA ILE A 59 -19.48 18.94 19.43
C ILE A 59 -20.33 20.15 19.08
N ALA A 60 -20.05 21.32 19.66
CA ALA A 60 -20.74 22.56 19.34
C ALA A 60 -20.59 22.97 17.85
N ALA A 61 -19.47 22.60 17.23
CA ALA A 61 -19.20 22.82 15.80
C ALA A 61 -19.82 21.75 14.87
N GLY A 62 -20.56 20.77 15.40
CA GLY A 62 -21.32 19.78 14.64
C GLY A 62 -20.73 18.37 14.61
N ALA A 63 -19.72 18.05 15.42
CA ALA A 63 -19.27 16.66 15.60
C ALA A 63 -20.30 15.86 16.44
N THR A 64 -20.63 14.66 15.98
CA THR A 64 -21.58 13.76 16.64
C THR A 64 -20.84 12.91 17.69
N PRO A 65 -21.17 13.02 18.98
CA PRO A 65 -20.54 12.22 20.01
C PRO A 65 -21.02 10.76 19.92
N VAL A 66 -20.08 9.81 19.95
CA VAL A 66 -20.34 8.36 19.96
C VAL A 66 -19.41 7.66 20.93
N SER A 67 -19.69 6.40 21.29
CA SER A 67 -18.72 5.63 22.09
C SER A 67 -17.47 5.30 21.28
N GLY A 68 -16.31 5.10 21.93
CA GLY A 68 -15.09 4.68 21.24
C GLY A 68 -15.25 3.36 20.46
N THR A 69 -16.06 2.42 20.98
CA THR A 69 -16.37 1.16 20.28
C THR A 69 -17.20 1.38 19.02
N GLU A 70 -18.17 2.30 19.08
CA GLU A 70 -18.99 2.67 17.93
C GLU A 70 -18.18 3.44 16.89
N LEU A 71 -17.34 4.38 17.33
CA LEU A 71 -16.39 5.11 16.48
C LEU A 71 -15.49 4.14 15.71
N ALA A 72 -14.90 3.16 16.39
CA ALA A 72 -14.07 2.13 15.76
C ALA A 72 -14.84 1.28 14.75
N ARG A 73 -16.12 0.94 15.03
CA ARG A 73 -16.98 0.21 14.09
C ARG A 73 -17.32 1.04 12.85
N ILE A 74 -17.67 2.32 13.03
CA ILE A 74 -17.93 3.25 11.93
C ILE A 74 -16.70 3.34 11.04
N LEU A 75 -15.53 3.63 11.62
CA LEU A 75 -14.27 3.78 10.91
C LEU A 75 -13.84 2.53 10.14
N ALA A 76 -14.09 1.35 10.72
CA ALA A 76 -13.85 0.07 10.07
C ALA A 76 -14.84 -0.19 8.92
N SER A 77 -16.12 0.11 9.12
CA SER A 77 -17.19 -0.14 8.14
C SER A 77 -17.12 0.77 6.92
N CYS A 78 -16.71 2.03 7.09
CA CYS A 78 -16.51 2.96 5.98
C CYS A 78 -15.20 2.70 5.22
N GLY A 79 -14.32 1.85 5.76
CA GLY A 79 -13.05 1.46 5.15
C GLY A 79 -11.98 2.54 5.17
N LEU A 80 -12.14 3.58 5.99
CA LEU A 80 -11.10 4.60 6.23
C LEU A 80 -10.06 4.15 7.26
N ARG A 81 -10.37 3.15 8.11
CA ARG A 81 -9.45 2.66 9.14
C ARG A 81 -8.10 2.25 8.56
N VAL A 82 -7.03 2.88 9.04
CA VAL A 82 -5.64 2.44 8.93
C VAL A 82 -5.30 1.64 10.19
N ARG A 83 -5.13 0.33 10.03
CA ARG A 83 -4.91 -0.55 11.18
C ARG A 83 -3.52 -0.29 11.76
N SER A 84 -3.35 -0.52 13.07
CA SER A 84 -2.02 -0.34 13.69
C SER A 84 -0.92 -1.17 13.02
N VAL A 85 -1.27 -2.33 12.43
CA VAL A 85 -0.33 -3.19 11.66
C VAL A 85 0.09 -2.59 10.31
N GLU A 86 -0.62 -1.58 9.83
CA GLU A 86 -0.34 -0.83 8.60
C GLU A 86 0.45 0.45 8.88
N ARG A 87 0.69 0.80 10.16
CA ARG A 87 1.43 2.01 10.53
C ARG A 87 2.93 1.87 10.24
N PRO A 88 3.60 2.93 9.72
CA PRO A 88 4.97 2.84 9.18
C PRO A 88 6.02 2.23 10.12
N THR A 89 6.05 2.65 11.39
CA THR A 89 7.05 2.16 12.38
C THR A 89 6.90 0.67 12.69
N LYS A 90 5.65 0.18 12.81
CA LYS A 90 5.39 -1.25 13.03
C LYS A 90 5.63 -2.07 11.76
N VAL A 91 5.38 -1.47 10.59
CA VAL A 91 5.67 -2.08 9.29
C VAL A 91 7.16 -2.31 9.13
N ARG A 92 8.02 -1.31 9.36
CA ARG A 92 9.49 -1.46 9.24
C ARG A 92 10.02 -2.61 10.11
N ALA A 93 9.69 -2.62 11.40
CA ALA A 93 10.16 -3.66 12.32
C ALA A 93 9.65 -5.07 11.93
N ARG A 94 8.43 -5.18 11.39
CA ARG A 94 7.89 -6.46 10.90
C ARG A 94 8.61 -6.92 9.63
N LEU A 95 8.92 -5.99 8.72
CA LEU A 95 9.63 -6.26 7.48
C LEU A 95 11.05 -6.73 7.75
N LEU A 96 11.81 -6.08 8.63
CA LEU A 96 13.15 -6.54 9.02
C LEU A 96 13.14 -7.97 9.57
N ARG A 97 12.19 -8.29 10.47
CA ARG A 97 12.01 -9.68 10.93
C ARG A 97 11.65 -10.65 9.81
N ALA A 98 10.94 -10.20 8.78
CA ALA A 98 10.63 -11.04 7.62
C ALA A 98 11.86 -11.26 6.74
N TRP A 99 12.70 -10.23 6.61
CA TRP A 99 13.97 -10.29 5.89
C TRP A 99 14.98 -11.23 6.56
N GLU A 100 15.16 -11.14 7.88
CA GLU A 100 16.04 -12.04 8.65
C GLU A 100 15.68 -13.52 8.46
N ARG A 101 14.39 -13.83 8.24
CA ARG A 101 13.95 -15.21 7.95
C ARG A 101 14.25 -15.67 6.52
N LEU A 102 14.53 -14.76 5.59
CA LEU A 102 14.89 -15.07 4.20
C LEU A 102 16.38 -15.33 4.04
N LEU A 103 17.21 -14.55 4.75
CA LEU A 103 18.67 -14.60 4.67
C LEU A 103 19.26 -14.48 6.09
N ASP A 104 19.88 -15.55 6.57
CA ASP A 104 20.43 -15.64 7.94
C ASP A 104 21.93 -15.31 7.95
N THR A 105 22.30 -14.11 7.52
CA THR A 105 23.69 -13.61 7.58
C THR A 105 23.74 -12.16 8.05
N SER A 106 24.84 -11.77 8.70
CA SER A 106 25.04 -10.38 9.16
C SER A 106 25.02 -9.37 8.01
N ASP A 107 25.61 -9.73 6.87
CA ASP A 107 25.61 -8.89 5.66
C ASP A 107 24.20 -8.73 5.09
N ALA A 108 23.36 -9.77 5.19
CA ALA A 108 21.97 -9.66 4.82
C ALA A 108 21.21 -8.68 5.73
N ALA A 109 21.45 -8.67 7.04
CA ALA A 109 20.76 -7.73 7.93
C ALA A 109 20.97 -6.26 7.52
N VAL A 110 22.20 -5.89 7.12
CA VAL A 110 22.52 -4.54 6.62
C VAL A 110 21.76 -4.25 5.31
N LEU A 111 21.73 -5.20 4.38
CA LEU A 111 20.99 -5.07 3.12
C LEU A 111 19.48 -4.86 3.36
N GLY A 112 18.89 -5.55 4.34
CA GLY A 112 17.48 -5.39 4.69
C GLY A 112 17.14 -3.97 5.13
N GLU A 113 17.96 -3.37 6.00
CA GLU A 113 17.80 -1.96 6.42
C GLU A 113 17.95 -1.00 5.23
N GLU A 114 18.95 -1.24 4.39
CA GLU A 114 19.25 -0.39 3.23
C GLU A 114 18.14 -0.42 2.17
N LEU A 115 17.50 -1.58 1.96
CA LEU A 115 16.32 -1.67 1.13
C LEU A 115 15.16 -0.87 1.74
N LEU A 116 14.91 -1.01 3.05
CA LEU A 116 13.83 -0.24 3.70
C LEU A 116 14.07 1.26 3.68
N ASP A 117 15.32 1.71 3.66
CA ASP A 117 15.65 3.13 3.47
C ASP A 117 15.27 3.62 2.08
N ARG A 118 15.53 2.83 1.02
CA ARG A 118 15.05 3.15 -0.34
C ARG A 118 13.53 3.19 -0.42
N TRP A 119 12.87 2.17 0.12
CA TRP A 119 11.40 2.13 0.17
C TRP A 119 10.82 3.31 0.96
N ALA A 120 11.56 3.87 1.92
CA ALA A 120 11.13 4.99 2.76
C ALA A 120 11.57 6.37 2.26
N GLU A 121 12.05 6.48 1.02
CA GLU A 121 12.41 7.78 0.43
C GLU A 121 11.22 8.77 0.47
N PRO A 122 11.44 10.06 0.80
CA PRO A 122 10.34 10.98 1.12
C PRO A 122 9.35 11.25 -0.01
N HIS A 123 9.74 11.05 -1.27
CA HIS A 123 8.87 11.24 -2.44
C HIS A 123 7.89 10.06 -2.65
N ARG A 124 8.09 8.94 -1.96
CA ARG A 124 7.30 7.72 -2.12
C ARG A 124 6.14 7.70 -1.13
N HIS A 125 4.92 7.80 -1.64
CA HIS A 125 3.69 7.68 -0.85
C HIS A 125 3.02 6.33 -1.07
N TYR A 126 2.79 5.90 -2.32
CA TYR A 126 2.27 4.56 -2.59
C TYR A 126 3.39 3.53 -2.54
N HIS A 127 4.48 3.75 -3.27
CA HIS A 127 5.65 2.84 -3.32
C HIS A 127 6.52 2.91 -2.06
N SER A 128 5.87 2.75 -0.90
CA SER A 128 6.43 2.88 0.44
C SER A 128 6.61 1.51 1.10
N PRO A 129 7.19 1.40 2.32
CA PRO A 129 7.29 0.12 3.02
C PRO A 129 5.91 -0.54 3.27
N ALA A 130 4.83 0.25 3.27
CA ALA A 130 3.47 -0.28 3.37
C ALA A 130 3.07 -1.10 2.12
N HIS A 131 3.50 -0.70 0.92
CA HIS A 131 3.31 -1.47 -0.31
C HIS A 131 4.08 -2.78 -0.27
N LEU A 132 5.39 -2.74 0.00
CA LEU A 132 6.21 -3.95 0.18
C LEU A 132 5.58 -4.94 1.18
N ALA A 133 5.11 -4.44 2.31
CA ALA A 133 4.42 -5.27 3.30
C ALA A 133 3.12 -5.89 2.80
N ALA A 134 2.37 -5.18 1.95
CA ALA A 134 1.17 -5.71 1.32
C ALA A 134 1.50 -6.80 0.30
N VAL A 135 2.47 -6.57 -0.58
CA VAL A 135 2.94 -7.56 -1.56
C VAL A 135 3.40 -8.84 -0.86
N LEU A 136 4.26 -8.75 0.16
CA LEU A 136 4.73 -9.91 0.93
C LEU A 136 3.59 -10.66 1.64
N ASN A 137 2.55 -9.95 2.07
CA ASN A 137 1.36 -10.57 2.66
C ASN A 137 0.53 -11.30 1.59
N ALA A 138 0.34 -10.69 0.41
CA ALA A 138 -0.36 -11.29 -0.72
C ALA A 138 0.37 -12.53 -1.26
N VAL A 139 1.71 -12.49 -1.39
CA VAL A 139 2.55 -13.67 -1.65
C VAL A 139 2.26 -14.77 -0.62
N GLY A 140 2.20 -14.43 0.67
CA GLY A 140 1.87 -15.38 1.73
C GLY A 140 0.45 -15.95 1.64
N VAL A 141 -0.53 -15.20 1.13
CA VAL A 141 -1.89 -15.70 0.87
C VAL A 141 -1.88 -16.72 -0.26
N LEU A 142 -1.24 -16.40 -1.38
CA LEU A 142 -1.15 -17.27 -2.55
C LEU A 142 -0.31 -18.53 -2.27
N GLU A 143 0.77 -18.42 -1.49
CA GLU A 143 1.53 -19.57 -0.98
C GLU A 143 0.65 -20.54 -0.18
N ARG A 144 -0.21 -20.03 0.72
CA ARG A 144 -1.13 -20.87 1.50
C ARG A 144 -2.23 -21.50 0.66
N ALA A 145 -2.59 -20.87 -0.46
CA ALA A 145 -3.51 -21.42 -1.45
C ALA A 145 -2.87 -22.49 -2.35
N GLY A 146 -1.55 -22.71 -2.24
CA GLY A 146 -0.82 -23.72 -3.01
C GLY A 146 -0.31 -23.24 -4.37
N GLU A 147 -0.36 -21.93 -4.64
CA GLU A 147 0.02 -21.35 -5.93
C GLU A 147 1.56 -21.24 -6.12
N LEU A 148 2.34 -21.35 -5.04
CA LEU A 148 3.79 -21.19 -5.07
C LEU A 148 4.55 -22.42 -4.54
N PRO A 149 5.25 -23.17 -5.41
CA PRO A 149 6.12 -24.28 -5.03
C PRO A 149 7.20 -23.87 -4.02
N ALA A 150 7.60 -24.78 -3.13
CA ALA A 150 8.48 -24.48 -2.00
C ALA A 150 9.83 -23.89 -2.42
N GLU A 151 10.42 -24.44 -3.48
CA GLU A 151 11.69 -24.02 -4.08
C GLU A 151 11.64 -22.63 -4.73
N ARG A 152 10.44 -22.11 -5.02
CA ARG A 152 10.24 -20.78 -5.62
C ARG A 152 9.87 -19.69 -4.60
N ARG A 153 9.63 -20.06 -3.34
CA ARG A 153 9.21 -19.12 -2.28
C ARG A 153 10.26 -18.07 -1.95
N ARG A 154 11.52 -18.48 -1.77
CA ARG A 154 12.60 -17.53 -1.44
C ARG A 154 12.85 -16.56 -2.60
N PRO A 155 13.00 -17.01 -3.87
CA PRO A 155 13.14 -16.09 -5.00
C PRO A 155 11.99 -15.09 -5.14
N ALA A 156 10.73 -15.54 -5.05
CA ALA A 156 9.57 -14.66 -5.17
C ALA A 156 9.52 -13.61 -4.05
N ARG A 157 9.87 -14.00 -2.82
CA ARG A 157 9.92 -13.07 -1.69
C ARG A 157 11.05 -12.06 -1.82
N LEU A 158 12.24 -12.49 -2.25
CA LEU A 158 13.34 -11.57 -2.54
C LEU A 158 12.98 -10.62 -3.68
N ALA A 159 12.37 -11.11 -4.76
CA ALA A 159 11.90 -10.25 -5.85
C ALA A 159 10.89 -9.20 -5.36
N ALA A 160 9.97 -9.57 -4.46
CA ALA A 160 9.07 -8.59 -3.84
C ALA A 160 9.82 -7.49 -3.07
N TRP A 161 10.94 -7.80 -2.41
CA TRP A 161 11.79 -6.79 -1.74
C TRP A 161 12.49 -5.84 -2.71
N PHE A 162 12.84 -6.32 -3.90
CA PHE A 162 13.60 -5.56 -4.88
C PHE A 162 12.75 -4.85 -5.93
N HIS A 163 11.51 -5.28 -6.21
CA HIS A 163 10.82 -4.88 -7.46
C HIS A 163 10.67 -3.37 -7.69
N ASP A 164 10.40 -2.59 -6.65
CA ASP A 164 10.41 -1.11 -6.70
C ASP A 164 11.51 -0.53 -5.81
N ALA A 165 12.62 -1.24 -5.59
CA ALA A 165 13.72 -0.71 -4.77
C ALA A 165 14.31 0.57 -5.39
N VAL A 166 14.24 0.71 -6.71
CA VAL A 166 14.53 1.94 -7.46
C VAL A 166 13.19 2.52 -7.97
N ASP A 167 12.97 3.82 -7.75
CA ASP A 167 11.78 4.57 -8.22
C ASP A 167 12.23 6.00 -8.54
N ALA A 168 12.77 6.17 -9.74
CA ALA A 168 13.19 7.47 -10.28
C ALA A 168 12.13 8.09 -11.20
N GLY A 169 10.95 7.46 -11.33
CA GLY A 169 9.86 7.90 -12.19
C GLY A 169 10.07 7.56 -13.68
N ALA A 170 10.93 6.59 -13.97
CA ALA A 170 11.29 6.16 -15.32
C ALA A 170 10.78 4.73 -15.58
N ALA A 171 9.48 4.61 -15.87
CA ALA A 171 8.82 3.31 -16.10
C ALA A 171 9.58 2.43 -17.11
N GLY A 172 9.76 1.16 -16.76
CA GLY A 172 10.57 0.17 -17.47
C GLY A 172 12.06 0.21 -17.09
N GLN A 173 12.62 1.40 -16.87
CA GLN A 173 14.01 1.55 -16.44
C GLN A 173 14.17 1.33 -14.94
N ASP A 174 13.19 1.76 -14.14
CA ASP A 174 13.18 1.55 -12.68
C ASP A 174 13.15 0.06 -12.32
N GLU A 175 12.41 -0.76 -13.06
CA GLU A 175 12.36 -2.21 -12.87
C GLU A 175 13.67 -2.88 -13.31
N GLU A 176 14.30 -2.41 -14.39
CA GLU A 176 15.62 -2.90 -14.82
C GLU A 176 16.72 -2.53 -13.81
N ASP A 177 16.70 -1.30 -13.27
CA ASP A 177 17.67 -0.84 -12.28
C ASP A 177 17.47 -1.55 -10.93
N SER A 178 16.21 -1.81 -10.56
CA SER A 178 15.85 -2.65 -9.41
C SER A 178 16.35 -4.09 -9.58
N ALA A 179 16.25 -4.66 -10.78
CA ALA A 179 16.76 -5.99 -11.07
C ALA A 179 18.30 -6.05 -11.01
N ARG A 180 18.99 -5.03 -11.54
CA ARG A 180 20.45 -4.91 -11.44
C ARG A 180 20.91 -4.74 -10.01
N LEU A 181 20.18 -3.95 -9.21
CA LEU A 181 20.44 -3.84 -7.78
C LEU A 181 20.31 -5.20 -7.10
N ALA A 182 19.31 -6.01 -7.46
CA ALA A 182 19.18 -7.38 -6.94
C ALA A 182 20.38 -8.26 -7.32
N GLU A 183 20.82 -8.20 -8.59
CA GLU A 183 21.99 -8.93 -9.08
C GLU A 183 23.26 -8.55 -8.31
N GLU A 184 23.53 -7.25 -8.15
CA GLU A 184 24.70 -6.74 -7.44
C GLU A 184 24.68 -7.11 -5.96
N ARG A 185 23.53 -6.95 -5.30
CA ARG A 185 23.43 -7.05 -3.84
C ARG A 185 23.25 -8.46 -3.31
N LEU A 186 22.72 -9.37 -4.13
CA LEU A 186 22.60 -10.78 -3.78
C LEU A 186 23.79 -11.61 -4.28
N ALA A 187 24.67 -11.06 -5.13
CA ALA A 187 25.90 -11.72 -5.54
C ALA A 187 26.76 -12.09 -4.32
N GLY A 188 27.18 -13.35 -4.25
CA GLY A 188 27.96 -13.87 -3.12
C GLY A 188 27.15 -14.21 -1.87
N LEU A 189 25.89 -13.75 -1.75
CA LEU A 189 24.96 -14.16 -0.70
C LEU A 189 24.14 -15.39 -1.09
N LEU A 190 23.90 -15.59 -2.39
CA LEU A 190 23.08 -16.67 -2.94
C LEU A 190 23.75 -17.36 -4.13
N PRO A 191 23.34 -18.60 -4.47
CA PRO A 191 23.72 -19.24 -5.73
C PRO A 191 23.32 -18.39 -6.94
N ALA A 192 24.17 -18.34 -7.97
CA ALA A 192 23.96 -17.49 -9.15
C ALA A 192 22.64 -17.75 -9.89
N GLU A 193 22.19 -19.00 -9.92
CA GLU A 193 20.89 -19.38 -10.51
C GLU A 193 19.71 -18.73 -9.80
N GLU A 194 19.81 -18.57 -8.48
CA GLU A 194 18.74 -17.97 -7.69
C GLU A 194 18.74 -16.45 -7.81
N VAL A 195 19.93 -15.83 -7.82
CA VAL A 195 20.08 -14.40 -8.12
C VAL A 195 19.48 -14.06 -9.49
N THR A 196 19.76 -14.90 -10.49
CA THR A 196 19.19 -14.76 -11.84
C THR A 196 17.67 -14.84 -11.83
N GLU A 197 17.10 -15.77 -11.05
CA GLU A 197 15.64 -15.89 -10.94
C GLU A 197 15.01 -14.69 -10.23
N VAL A 198 15.62 -14.18 -9.15
CA VAL A 198 15.15 -12.96 -8.48
C VAL A 198 15.13 -11.79 -9.46
N ALA A 199 16.22 -11.57 -10.18
CA ALA A 199 16.32 -10.48 -11.14
C ALA A 199 15.34 -10.62 -12.31
N ARG A 200 15.11 -11.85 -12.80
CA ARG A 200 14.07 -12.13 -13.82
C ARG A 200 12.67 -11.77 -13.32
N LEU A 201 12.35 -12.17 -12.08
CA LEU A 201 11.06 -11.87 -11.47
C LEU A 201 10.86 -10.37 -11.23
N VAL A 202 11.90 -9.64 -10.85
CA VAL A 202 11.85 -8.17 -10.76
C VAL A 202 11.58 -7.56 -12.14
N ARG A 203 12.31 -7.94 -13.18
CA ARG A 203 12.04 -7.43 -14.55
C ARG A 203 10.64 -7.73 -15.05
N LEU A 204 10.01 -8.82 -14.59
CA LEU A 204 8.66 -9.19 -14.98
C LEU A 204 7.61 -8.16 -14.53
N THR A 205 7.85 -7.41 -13.44
CA THR A 205 6.91 -6.40 -12.95
C THR A 205 6.76 -5.21 -13.91
N ALA A 206 7.68 -4.99 -14.85
CA ALA A 206 7.52 -3.96 -15.89
C ALA A 206 6.36 -4.26 -16.86
N THR A 207 5.98 -5.54 -17.02
CA THR A 207 4.94 -5.97 -17.98
C THR A 207 3.72 -6.59 -17.32
N HIS A 208 3.89 -7.15 -16.12
CA HIS A 208 2.88 -7.95 -15.41
C HIS A 208 2.32 -9.09 -16.27
N ALA A 209 3.17 -9.72 -17.10
CA ALA A 209 2.80 -10.71 -18.10
C ALA A 209 3.63 -12.02 -17.97
N PRO A 210 3.41 -12.83 -16.93
CA PRO A 210 4.06 -14.13 -16.78
C PRO A 210 3.67 -15.09 -17.91
N GLU A 211 4.63 -15.90 -18.35
CA GLU A 211 4.39 -16.99 -19.29
C GLU A 211 3.53 -18.11 -18.65
N PRO A 212 2.76 -18.88 -19.43
CA PRO A 212 2.03 -20.03 -18.90
C PRO A 212 2.97 -21.03 -18.20
N GLY A 213 2.66 -21.33 -16.93
CA GLY A 213 3.48 -22.21 -16.09
C GLY A 213 4.53 -21.51 -15.23
N ASP A 214 4.73 -20.19 -15.39
CA ASP A 214 5.58 -19.39 -14.49
C ASP A 214 4.86 -19.10 -13.16
N ALA A 215 4.83 -20.09 -12.26
CA ALA A 215 4.15 -19.97 -10.98
C ALA A 215 4.72 -18.83 -10.11
N ALA A 216 6.04 -18.64 -10.10
CA ALA A 216 6.68 -17.59 -9.33
C ALA A 216 6.34 -16.19 -9.87
N GLY A 217 6.38 -16.04 -11.19
CA GLY A 217 5.99 -14.80 -11.87
C GLY A 217 4.53 -14.47 -11.67
N ALA A 218 3.63 -15.46 -11.82
CA ALA A 218 2.21 -15.30 -11.59
C ALA A 218 1.89 -14.85 -10.16
N VAL A 219 2.54 -15.46 -9.16
CA VAL A 219 2.34 -15.09 -7.75
C VAL A 219 2.87 -13.69 -7.45
N LEU A 220 4.05 -13.31 -7.96
CA LEU A 220 4.60 -11.97 -7.73
C LEU A 220 3.72 -10.89 -8.37
N VAL A 221 3.33 -11.08 -9.63
CA VAL A 221 2.47 -10.12 -10.36
C VAL A 221 1.11 -10.00 -9.70
N ASP A 222 0.48 -11.10 -9.31
CA ASP A 222 -0.81 -11.05 -8.62
C ASP A 222 -0.71 -10.38 -7.25
N ALA A 223 0.40 -10.60 -6.54
CA ALA A 223 0.64 -9.99 -5.24
C ALA A 223 0.88 -8.47 -5.33
N ASP A 224 1.59 -8.02 -6.37
CA ASP A 224 1.80 -6.60 -6.66
C ASP A 224 0.48 -5.89 -7.05
N LEU A 225 -0.34 -6.56 -7.86
CA LEU A 225 -1.64 -6.04 -8.31
C LEU A 225 -2.78 -6.24 -7.29
N GLU A 226 -2.55 -6.87 -6.14
CA GLU A 226 -3.57 -7.14 -5.11
C GLU A 226 -4.35 -5.89 -4.71
N VAL A 227 -3.66 -4.73 -4.68
CA VAL A 227 -4.25 -3.45 -4.30
C VAL A 227 -5.50 -3.12 -5.12
N LEU A 228 -5.55 -3.56 -6.38
CA LEU A 228 -6.68 -3.32 -7.27
C LEU A 228 -7.94 -3.99 -6.76
N GLY A 229 -7.82 -5.18 -6.15
CA GLY A 229 -8.94 -5.98 -5.62
C GLY A 229 -9.44 -5.56 -4.24
N ARG A 230 -8.91 -4.49 -3.64
CA ARG A 230 -9.30 -4.06 -2.30
C ARG A 230 -10.70 -3.44 -2.25
N ALA A 231 -11.27 -3.34 -1.05
CA ALA A 231 -12.53 -2.64 -0.84
C ALA A 231 -12.44 -1.17 -1.36
N PRO A 232 -13.54 -0.59 -1.88
CA PRO A 232 -13.50 0.69 -2.58
C PRO A 232 -12.84 1.85 -1.82
N ALA A 233 -13.03 1.93 -0.50
CA ALA A 233 -12.39 2.96 0.31
C ALA A 233 -10.85 2.78 0.39
N ALA A 234 -10.36 1.55 0.54
CA ALA A 234 -8.94 1.26 0.51
C ALA A 234 -8.33 1.48 -0.88
N TYR A 235 -9.08 1.17 -1.95
CA TYR A 235 -8.70 1.50 -3.32
C TYR A 235 -8.57 3.00 -3.54
N ARG A 236 -9.51 3.82 -3.05
CA ARG A 236 -9.41 5.29 -3.13
C ARG A 236 -8.21 5.86 -2.37
N ARG A 237 -7.82 5.25 -1.23
CA ARG A 237 -6.59 5.64 -0.53
C ARG A 237 -5.35 5.33 -1.39
N TYR A 238 -5.35 4.17 -2.05
CA TYR A 238 -4.31 3.80 -3.00
C TYR A 238 -4.20 4.83 -4.14
N THR A 239 -5.29 5.17 -4.82
CA THR A 239 -5.25 6.12 -5.94
C THR A 239 -4.81 7.52 -5.50
N ALA A 240 -5.22 7.95 -4.29
CA ALA A 240 -4.76 9.20 -3.71
C ALA A 240 -3.24 9.19 -3.36
N GLN A 241 -2.69 8.05 -2.94
CA GLN A 241 -1.24 7.90 -2.73
C GLN A 241 -0.48 7.93 -4.05
N VAL A 242 -0.95 7.18 -5.07
CA VAL A 242 -0.37 7.24 -6.43
C VAL A 242 -0.40 8.67 -6.96
N ARG A 243 -1.50 9.42 -6.76
CA ARG A 243 -1.56 10.81 -7.21
C ARG A 243 -0.45 11.66 -6.59
N ARG A 244 -0.06 11.40 -5.33
CA ARG A 244 1.02 12.13 -4.65
C ARG A 244 2.40 11.73 -5.16
N ASP A 245 2.63 10.46 -5.49
CA ASP A 245 3.89 10.02 -6.11
C ASP A 245 4.16 10.77 -7.44
N PHE A 246 3.09 11.13 -8.15
CA PHE A 246 3.14 11.88 -9.39
C PHE A 246 2.84 13.37 -9.23
N ASP A 247 2.98 13.98 -8.05
CA ASP A 247 2.62 15.39 -7.80
C ASP A 247 3.26 16.39 -8.79
N HIS A 248 4.47 16.06 -9.25
CA HIS A 248 5.25 16.79 -10.24
C HIS A 248 4.65 16.74 -11.66
N VAL A 249 3.77 15.77 -11.95
CA VAL A 249 3.07 15.65 -13.23
C VAL A 249 1.81 16.53 -13.22
N PRO A 250 1.64 17.44 -14.20
CA PRO A 250 0.44 18.27 -14.32
C PRO A 250 -0.84 17.43 -14.38
N GLU A 251 -1.88 17.89 -13.69
CA GLU A 251 -3.15 17.15 -13.53
C GLU A 251 -3.75 16.62 -14.85
N PRO A 252 -3.84 17.41 -15.94
CA PRO A 252 -4.40 16.89 -17.20
C PRO A 252 -3.59 15.72 -17.78
N LEU A 253 -2.25 15.79 -17.69
CA LEU A 253 -1.36 14.75 -18.18
C LEU A 253 -1.42 13.49 -17.30
N PHE A 254 -1.48 13.67 -15.99
CA PHE A 254 -1.66 12.56 -15.05
C PHE A 254 -2.97 11.82 -15.33
N ARG A 255 -4.09 12.56 -15.47
CA ARG A 255 -5.40 11.97 -15.77
C ARG A 255 -5.39 11.19 -17.08
N GLU A 256 -4.83 11.75 -18.14
CA GLU A 256 -4.72 11.08 -19.43
C GLU A 256 -3.88 9.79 -19.34
N GLY A 257 -2.69 9.88 -18.74
CA GLY A 257 -1.79 8.75 -18.55
C GLY A 257 -2.42 7.66 -17.70
N ARG A 258 -3.01 8.02 -16.56
CA ARG A 258 -3.70 7.09 -15.66
C ARG A 258 -4.87 6.42 -16.37
N ALA A 259 -5.73 7.17 -17.06
CA ALA A 259 -6.86 6.60 -17.80
C ALA A 259 -6.39 5.60 -18.86
N ARG A 260 -5.26 5.85 -19.53
CA ARG A 260 -4.65 4.92 -20.48
C ARG A 260 -4.20 3.62 -19.81
N VAL A 261 -3.52 3.70 -18.66
CA VAL A 261 -3.11 2.53 -17.88
C VAL A 261 -4.33 1.68 -17.49
N LEU A 262 -5.38 2.30 -16.94
CA LEU A 262 -6.57 1.55 -16.51
C LEU A 262 -7.31 0.92 -17.69
N ALA A 263 -7.40 1.61 -18.84
CA ALA A 263 -7.98 1.06 -20.05
C ALA A 263 -7.21 -0.19 -20.53
N THR A 264 -5.88 -0.10 -20.61
CA THR A 264 -5.01 -1.24 -20.98
C THR A 264 -5.17 -2.42 -20.02
N LEU A 265 -5.29 -2.17 -18.71
CA LEU A 265 -5.55 -3.23 -17.73
C LEU A 265 -6.92 -3.89 -17.95
N LEU A 266 -7.97 -3.09 -18.19
CA LEU A 266 -9.33 -3.59 -18.39
C LEU A 266 -9.49 -4.40 -19.69
N GLU A 267 -8.67 -4.14 -20.71
CA GLU A 267 -8.61 -4.92 -21.95
C GLU A 267 -8.05 -6.34 -21.75
N ARG A 268 -7.30 -6.59 -20.68
CA ARG A 268 -6.76 -7.92 -20.40
C ARG A 268 -7.90 -8.90 -20.08
N PRO A 269 -7.88 -10.14 -20.62
CA PRO A 269 -8.89 -11.16 -20.30
C PRO A 269 -8.98 -11.49 -18.80
N ARG A 270 -7.86 -11.37 -18.10
CA ARG A 270 -7.73 -11.53 -16.65
C ARG A 270 -6.71 -10.52 -16.12
N LEU A 271 -6.98 -9.95 -14.95
CA LEU A 271 -6.03 -9.10 -14.23
C LEU A 271 -5.06 -9.95 -13.40
N PHE A 272 -5.59 -11.01 -12.79
CA PHE A 272 -4.83 -11.95 -11.97
C PHE A 272 -4.59 -13.27 -12.72
N HIS A 273 -3.40 -13.85 -12.58
CA HIS A 273 -2.94 -15.03 -13.30
C HIS A 273 -3.17 -16.33 -12.54
N THR A 274 -3.06 -16.32 -11.22
CA THR A 274 -3.31 -17.47 -10.36
C THR A 274 -4.82 -17.72 -10.18
N PRO A 275 -5.28 -18.98 -10.09
CA PRO A 275 -6.67 -19.30 -9.74
C PRO A 275 -7.12 -18.62 -8.44
N ALA A 276 -6.31 -18.65 -7.38
CA ALA A 276 -6.63 -18.00 -6.11
C ALA A 276 -6.74 -16.47 -6.25
N GLY A 277 -5.81 -15.81 -6.96
CA GLY A 277 -5.86 -14.37 -7.21
C GLY A 277 -7.12 -13.96 -7.97
N GLN A 278 -7.50 -14.74 -8.99
CA GLN A 278 -8.74 -14.50 -9.74
C GLN A 278 -9.98 -14.59 -8.84
N GLN A 279 -10.06 -15.63 -8.01
CA GLN A 279 -11.17 -15.82 -7.10
C GLN A 279 -11.26 -14.71 -6.04
N LEU A 280 -10.12 -14.26 -5.52
CA LEU A 280 -10.08 -13.30 -4.42
C LEU A 280 -10.28 -11.85 -4.88
N TRP A 281 -9.75 -11.48 -6.05
CA TRP A 281 -9.51 -10.06 -6.35
C TRP A 281 -10.07 -9.59 -7.70
N GLU A 282 -10.28 -10.46 -8.69
CA GLU A 282 -10.61 -10.06 -10.08
C GLU A 282 -11.87 -9.20 -10.17
N SER A 283 -12.98 -9.66 -9.56
CA SER A 283 -14.26 -8.96 -9.66
C SER A 283 -14.22 -7.59 -9.00
N ALA A 284 -13.57 -7.48 -7.83
CA ALA A 284 -13.43 -6.22 -7.12
C ALA A 284 -12.50 -5.27 -7.88
N ALA A 285 -11.40 -5.78 -8.44
CA ALA A 285 -10.46 -5.01 -9.23
C ALA A 285 -11.11 -4.40 -10.46
N ARG A 286 -11.87 -5.19 -11.24
CA ARG A 286 -12.58 -4.67 -12.41
C ARG A 286 -13.58 -3.58 -12.05
N ALA A 287 -14.31 -3.73 -10.95
CA ALA A 287 -15.25 -2.72 -10.47
C ALA A 287 -14.52 -1.41 -10.09
N ASN A 288 -13.42 -1.51 -9.35
CA ASN A 288 -12.61 -0.36 -8.93
C ASN A 288 -11.99 0.37 -10.14
N LEU A 289 -11.33 -0.38 -11.05
CA LEU A 289 -10.72 0.17 -12.27
C LEU A 289 -11.77 0.88 -13.15
N THR A 290 -12.96 0.29 -13.31
CA THR A 290 -14.03 0.86 -14.13
C THR A 290 -14.57 2.16 -13.51
N ALA A 291 -14.75 2.18 -12.18
CA ALA A 291 -15.19 3.38 -11.48
C ALA A 291 -14.18 4.52 -11.59
N GLU A 292 -12.89 4.26 -11.34
CA GLU A 292 -11.84 5.26 -11.48
C GLU A 292 -11.73 5.77 -12.93
N LEU A 293 -11.78 4.87 -13.92
CA LEU A 293 -11.72 5.26 -15.33
C LEU A 293 -12.89 6.18 -15.74
N ALA A 294 -14.10 5.94 -15.19
CA ALA A 294 -15.25 6.82 -15.42
C ALA A 294 -15.02 8.21 -14.84
N GLU A 295 -14.53 8.30 -13.59
CA GLU A 295 -14.21 9.57 -12.91
C GLU A 295 -13.10 10.37 -13.64
N LEU A 296 -12.09 9.67 -14.17
CA LEU A 296 -11.00 10.28 -14.94
C LEU A 296 -11.45 10.82 -16.31
N ARG A 297 -12.56 10.32 -16.86
CA ARG A 297 -13.10 10.76 -18.17
C ARG A 297 -14.22 11.80 -18.05
N SER A 298 -14.86 11.90 -16.89
CA SER A 298 -16.02 12.78 -16.68
C SER A 298 -15.69 14.22 -16.24
N ALA A 299 -14.45 14.49 -15.86
CA ALA A 299 -13.98 15.82 -15.44
C ALA A 299 -12.87 16.33 -16.35
#